data_AF-A0A662PMF7-F1
#
_entry.id   AF-A0A662PMF7-F1
#
_cell.length_a   1.000
_cell.length_b   1.000
_cell.length_c   1.000
_cell.angle_alpha   90.00
_cell.angle_beta   90.00
_cell.angle_gamma   90.00
#
_symmetry.space_group_name_H-M   'P 1'
#
loop_
_entity.id
_entity.type
_entity.pdbx_description
1 polymer ?
#
loop_
_entity_poly.entity_id
_entity_poly.type
_entity_poly.pdbx_seq_one_letter_code
_entity_poly.pdbx_strand_id
1 'polypeptide(L)'
;VVIPKKAAEHLLKVSKFIDEVLVKLAGMPPFYKMNEVDDLIGTLIVALSPHTYAGVVGRIVGFTDSMVCFAHPIFHAAKRRDCDGDEDSIMLLLDPLINFSKLYLPDRVGGRMDSPLLITVTINPEEVDEQAHNVDICYRIPLKFYEAAEKGKHISEVLDIIPTIKSLIEKGSEIRTAFTHPQSSLETRPAESSYKRYGSMLEKIVGQLKLAERISAVDVHYVAEKMAETHLLSDILGNARAFFLQKFRCKKCGARYRRPPLTNTCVKCGGEIVQTVFRGAVEKYIELVEDILLKNIRNEYLRQRIMVAINNVKTTFEKEEKEQVSLEDFF
;
A
#
# COMPACT_ATOMS: atom_id res chain seq x y z
N VAL A 1 -17.86 13.19 -3.82
CA VAL A 1 -16.54 12.72 -3.33
C VAL A 1 -15.84 13.88 -2.65
N VAL A 2 -15.30 13.66 -1.45
CA VAL A 2 -14.42 14.60 -0.75
C VAL A 2 -13.00 14.06 -0.86
N ILE A 3 -12.10 14.84 -1.46
CA ILE A 3 -10.75 14.37 -1.80
C ILE A 3 -9.68 15.03 -0.92
N PRO A 4 -8.51 14.39 -0.71
CA PRO A 4 -7.39 15.02 -0.03
C PRO A 4 -6.95 16.33 -0.71
N LYS A 5 -6.60 17.36 0.07
CA LYS A 5 -6.07 18.61 -0.51
C LYS A 5 -4.86 18.39 -1.41
N LYS A 6 -3.95 17.46 -1.06
CA LYS A 6 -2.81 17.10 -1.91
C LYS A 6 -3.22 16.54 -3.28
N ALA A 7 -4.31 15.77 -3.33
CA ALA A 7 -4.84 15.28 -4.59
C ALA A 7 -5.43 16.45 -5.40
N ALA A 8 -6.14 17.36 -4.74
CA ALA A 8 -6.71 18.55 -5.38
C ALA A 8 -5.62 19.49 -5.95
N GLU A 9 -4.53 19.72 -5.22
CA GLU A 9 -3.35 20.47 -5.71
C GLU A 9 -2.75 19.83 -6.98
N HIS A 10 -2.75 18.50 -7.06
CA HIS A 10 -2.31 17.80 -8.25
C HIS A 10 -3.32 17.97 -9.40
N LEU A 11 -4.60 17.79 -9.15
CA LEU A 11 -5.66 17.98 -10.15
C LEU A 11 -5.70 19.41 -10.69
N LEU A 12 -5.38 20.42 -9.88
CA LEU A 12 -5.23 21.81 -10.34
C LEU A 12 -4.08 21.98 -11.35
N LYS A 13 -3.01 21.20 -11.24
CA LYS A 13 -1.94 21.18 -12.26
C LYS A 13 -2.42 20.48 -13.52
N VAL A 14 -3.17 19.38 -13.37
CA VAL A 14 -3.75 18.63 -14.49
C VAL A 14 -4.77 19.48 -15.26
N SER A 15 -5.59 20.29 -14.58
CA SER A 15 -6.55 21.18 -15.26
C SER A 15 -5.85 22.22 -16.13
N LYS A 16 -4.76 22.83 -15.63
CA LYS A 16 -3.91 23.75 -16.41
C LYS A 16 -3.26 23.07 -17.60
N PHE A 17 -2.77 21.85 -17.41
CA PHE A 17 -2.23 21.04 -18.51
C PHE A 17 -3.28 20.79 -19.61
N ILE A 18 -4.50 20.39 -19.23
CA ILE A 18 -5.58 20.13 -20.18
C ILE A 18 -5.95 21.40 -20.94
N ASP A 19 -6.06 22.53 -20.25
CA ASP A 19 -6.34 23.82 -20.89
C ASP A 19 -5.24 24.22 -21.89
N GLU A 20 -3.96 24.02 -21.54
CA GLU A 20 -2.85 24.25 -22.45
C GLU A 20 -2.88 23.32 -23.67
N VAL A 21 -3.23 22.04 -23.49
CA VAL A 21 -3.39 21.08 -24.59
C VAL A 21 -4.50 21.54 -25.55
N LEU A 22 -5.66 21.94 -25.02
CA LEU A 22 -6.78 22.43 -25.83
C LEU A 22 -6.40 23.68 -26.64
N VAL A 23 -5.74 24.65 -26.01
CA VAL A 23 -5.36 25.91 -26.66
C VAL A 23 -4.25 25.69 -27.68
N LYS A 24 -3.16 25.03 -27.29
CA LYS A 24 -1.94 24.94 -28.10
C LYS A 24 -2.02 23.88 -29.19
N LEU A 25 -2.67 22.74 -28.93
CA LEU A 25 -2.71 21.61 -29.88
C LEU A 25 -4.01 21.54 -30.68
N ALA A 26 -5.14 21.91 -30.07
CA ALA A 26 -6.45 21.82 -30.74
C ALA A 26 -7.01 23.17 -31.23
N GLY A 27 -6.39 24.30 -30.86
CA GLY A 27 -6.90 25.64 -31.20
C GLY A 27 -8.26 25.94 -30.56
N MET A 28 -8.61 25.22 -29.48
CA MET A 28 -9.88 25.34 -28.77
C MET A 28 -9.75 26.31 -27.58
N PRO A 29 -10.86 26.90 -27.11
CA PRO A 29 -10.83 27.65 -25.86
C PRO A 29 -10.48 26.74 -24.67
N PRO A 30 -9.84 27.26 -23.62
CA PRO A 30 -9.58 26.49 -22.41
C PRO A 30 -10.91 26.11 -21.73
N PHE A 31 -10.95 24.95 -21.09
CA PHE A 31 -12.16 24.35 -20.53
C PHE A 31 -12.28 24.64 -19.03
N TYR A 32 -11.27 24.29 -18.24
CA TYR A 32 -11.35 24.34 -16.77
C TYR A 32 -11.16 25.74 -16.20
N LYS A 33 -10.18 26.50 -16.71
CA LYS A 33 -9.83 27.87 -16.28
C LYS A 33 -9.67 28.02 -14.76
N MET A 34 -9.15 26.98 -14.11
CA MET A 34 -8.98 26.93 -12.65
C MET A 34 -7.71 27.65 -12.22
N ASN A 35 -7.83 28.50 -11.21
CA ASN A 35 -6.72 29.24 -10.61
C ASN A 35 -6.35 28.68 -9.23
N GLU A 36 -7.37 28.31 -8.45
CA GLU A 36 -7.24 27.86 -7.07
C GLU A 36 -7.86 26.47 -6.87
N VAL A 37 -7.56 25.85 -5.74
CA VAL A 37 -8.05 24.50 -5.41
C VAL A 37 -9.58 24.48 -5.30
N ASP A 38 -10.17 25.55 -4.79
CA ASP A 38 -11.62 25.66 -4.59
C ASP A 38 -12.41 25.65 -5.91
N ASP A 39 -11.78 26.02 -7.03
CA ASP A 39 -12.40 25.95 -8.36
C ASP A 39 -12.70 24.50 -8.79
N LEU A 40 -12.11 23.49 -8.15
CA LEU A 40 -12.40 22.08 -8.40
C LEU A 40 -13.77 21.65 -7.86
N ILE A 41 -14.38 22.41 -6.94
CA ILE A 41 -15.69 22.06 -6.39
C ILE A 41 -16.74 22.03 -7.51
N GLY A 42 -17.52 20.95 -7.57
CA GLY A 42 -18.51 20.73 -8.62
C GLY A 42 -17.96 20.09 -9.90
N THR A 43 -16.64 19.98 -10.04
CA THR A 43 -16.00 19.35 -11.20
C THR A 43 -16.21 17.83 -11.17
N LEU A 44 -16.40 17.25 -12.36
CA LEU A 44 -16.53 15.82 -12.55
C LEU A 44 -15.15 15.17 -12.65
N ILE A 45 -15.02 14.04 -11.95
CA ILE A 45 -13.85 13.17 -11.96
C ILE A 45 -14.27 11.77 -12.41
N VAL A 46 -13.32 11.02 -12.94
CA VAL A 46 -13.43 9.57 -13.12
C VAL A 46 -12.61 8.92 -12.03
N ALA A 47 -13.25 8.16 -11.15
CA ALA A 47 -12.56 7.31 -10.21
C ALA A 47 -12.40 5.92 -10.81
N LEU A 48 -11.18 5.39 -10.81
CA LEU A 48 -10.84 4.10 -11.40
C LEU A 48 -10.01 3.28 -10.42
N SER A 49 -10.49 2.09 -10.17
CA SER A 49 -9.91 1.19 -9.20
C SER A 49 -8.90 0.25 -9.88
N PRO A 50 -7.73 0.00 -9.27
CA PRO A 50 -6.79 -1.03 -9.71
C PRO A 50 -7.45 -2.37 -10.12
N HIS A 51 -6.87 -3.07 -11.08
CA HIS A 51 -7.37 -4.33 -11.63
C HIS A 51 -8.76 -4.25 -12.29
N THR A 52 -9.31 -3.04 -12.49
CA THR A 52 -10.57 -2.82 -13.20
C THR A 52 -10.36 -2.01 -14.47
N TYR A 53 -11.40 -1.92 -15.31
CA TYR A 53 -11.38 -1.15 -16.56
C TYR A 53 -12.60 -0.25 -16.75
N ALA A 54 -13.45 -0.17 -15.73
CA ALA A 54 -14.66 0.65 -15.72
C ALA A 54 -14.50 1.73 -14.65
N GLY A 55 -14.32 2.97 -15.09
CA GLY A 55 -14.28 4.13 -14.22
C GLY A 55 -15.68 4.59 -13.86
N VAL A 56 -15.85 5.16 -12.67
CA VAL A 56 -17.14 5.70 -12.20
C VAL A 56 -17.04 7.22 -12.08
N VAL A 57 -17.99 7.92 -12.69
CA VAL A 57 -18.04 9.39 -12.62
C VAL A 57 -18.47 9.82 -11.23
N GLY A 58 -17.64 10.65 -10.60
CA GLY A 58 -17.93 11.30 -9.34
C GLY A 58 -17.89 12.82 -9.50
N ARG A 59 -18.53 13.51 -8.56
CA ARG A 59 -18.41 14.98 -8.43
C ARG A 59 -17.63 15.32 -7.18
N ILE A 60 -16.66 16.22 -7.29
CA ILE A 60 -15.95 16.79 -6.14
C ILE A 60 -16.92 17.70 -5.39
N VAL A 61 -17.08 17.50 -4.09
CA VAL A 61 -17.97 18.32 -3.23
C VAL A 61 -17.24 19.00 -2.08
N GLY A 62 -15.94 18.73 -1.93
CA GLY A 62 -15.12 19.36 -0.90
C GLY A 62 -13.75 18.68 -0.77
N PHE A 63 -12.98 19.17 0.19
CA PHE A 63 -11.63 18.71 0.47
C PHE A 63 -11.46 18.31 1.93
N THR A 64 -10.43 17.52 2.20
CA THR A 64 -10.02 17.14 3.56
C THR A 64 -8.51 17.26 3.72
N ASP A 65 -8.05 17.61 4.92
CA ASP A 65 -6.62 17.57 5.29
C ASP A 65 -6.11 16.14 5.56
N SER A 66 -7.01 15.15 5.56
CA SER A 66 -6.62 13.74 5.63
C SER A 66 -6.07 13.24 4.29
N MET A 67 -5.33 12.12 4.33
CA MET A 67 -4.74 11.50 3.15
C MET A 67 -5.67 10.45 2.50
N VAL A 68 -6.97 10.48 2.82
CA VAL A 68 -7.96 9.50 2.33
C VAL A 68 -9.06 10.18 1.52
N CYS A 69 -9.61 9.42 0.57
CA CYS A 69 -10.73 9.86 -0.26
C CYS A 69 -12.04 9.37 0.37
N PHE A 70 -12.95 10.29 0.67
CA PHE A 70 -14.28 9.95 1.19
C PHE A 70 -15.32 9.98 0.06
N ALA A 71 -16.09 8.91 -0.04
CA ALA A 71 -17.28 8.88 -0.87
C ALA A 71 -18.38 8.03 -0.22
N HIS A 72 -19.57 8.08 -0.82
CA HIS A 72 -20.66 7.21 -0.44
C HIS A 72 -20.26 5.73 -0.61
N PRO A 73 -20.65 4.79 0.27
CA PRO A 73 -20.29 3.37 0.15
C PRO A 73 -20.60 2.77 -1.23
N ILE A 74 -21.79 3.10 -1.76
CA ILE A 74 -22.20 2.71 -3.12
C ILE A 74 -21.22 3.20 -4.20
N PHE A 75 -20.61 4.39 -4.04
CA PHE A 75 -19.60 4.88 -4.98
C PHE A 75 -18.30 4.05 -4.93
N HIS A 76 -17.89 3.59 -3.75
CA HIS A 76 -16.74 2.69 -3.61
C HIS A 76 -17.05 1.30 -4.19
N ALA A 77 -18.20 0.72 -3.83
CA ALA A 77 -18.63 -0.58 -4.34
C ALA A 77 -18.86 -0.60 -5.86
N ALA A 78 -19.35 0.49 -6.45
CA ALA A 78 -19.53 0.61 -7.90
C ALA A 78 -18.22 0.46 -8.70
N LYS A 79 -17.08 0.76 -8.07
CA LYS A 79 -15.76 0.58 -8.67
C LYS A 79 -15.15 -0.79 -8.33
N ARG A 80 -15.92 -1.70 -7.72
CA ARG A 80 -15.49 -3.01 -7.24
C ARG A 80 -14.33 -2.90 -6.25
N ARG A 81 -14.50 -2.03 -5.26
CA ARG A 81 -13.53 -1.83 -4.19
C ARG A 81 -14.06 -2.30 -2.86
N ASP A 82 -13.21 -3.07 -2.20
CA ASP A 82 -13.35 -3.42 -0.80
C ASP A 82 -12.75 -2.29 0.04
N CYS A 83 -13.47 -1.81 1.04
CA CYS A 83 -13.02 -0.69 1.88
C CYS A 83 -12.16 -1.18 3.07
N ASP A 84 -11.26 -2.13 2.84
CA ASP A 84 -10.40 -2.79 3.86
C ASP A 84 -8.94 -2.33 3.83
N GLY A 85 -8.63 -1.28 3.06
CA GLY A 85 -7.29 -0.72 2.91
C GLY A 85 -6.89 -0.44 1.46
N ASP A 86 -7.80 -0.68 0.51
CA ASP A 86 -7.55 -0.48 -0.91
C ASP A 86 -7.29 0.97 -1.30
N GLU A 87 -6.40 1.11 -2.29
CA GLU A 87 -6.13 2.38 -2.96
C GLU A 87 -7.01 2.53 -4.20
N ASP A 88 -7.24 3.77 -4.60
CA ASP A 88 -8.06 4.13 -5.74
C ASP A 88 -7.46 5.32 -6.48
N SER A 89 -7.70 5.40 -7.80
CA SER A 89 -7.22 6.51 -8.62
C SER A 89 -8.36 7.46 -8.97
N ILE A 90 -8.04 8.75 -9.10
CA ILE A 90 -8.97 9.77 -9.57
C ILE A 90 -8.32 10.58 -10.67
N MET A 91 -9.08 10.86 -11.73
CA MET A 91 -8.67 11.66 -12.87
C MET A 91 -9.74 12.72 -13.14
N LEU A 92 -9.36 13.89 -13.64
CA LEU A 92 -10.34 14.86 -14.13
C LEU A 92 -11.07 14.27 -15.34
N LEU A 93 -12.40 14.42 -15.44
CA LEU A 93 -13.20 13.72 -16.46
C LEU A 93 -12.73 13.97 -17.90
N LEU A 94 -12.33 15.20 -18.23
CA LEU A 94 -11.89 15.51 -19.60
C LEU A 94 -10.54 14.84 -19.95
N ASP A 95 -9.71 14.54 -18.97
CA ASP A 95 -8.37 13.97 -19.17
C ASP A 95 -8.40 12.62 -19.92
N PRO A 96 -9.08 11.57 -19.41
CA PRO A 96 -9.18 10.32 -20.13
C PRO A 96 -10.01 10.44 -21.42
N LEU A 97 -10.80 11.49 -21.63
CA LEU A 97 -11.54 11.65 -22.88
C LEU A 97 -10.64 12.11 -24.04
N ILE A 98 -9.61 12.91 -23.76
CA ILE A 98 -8.72 13.46 -24.80
C ILE A 98 -7.35 12.77 -24.85
N ASN A 99 -6.84 12.27 -23.72
CA ASN A 99 -5.48 11.73 -23.61
C ASN A 99 -5.42 10.20 -23.62
N PHE A 100 -6.56 9.51 -23.49
CA PHE A 100 -6.60 8.05 -23.53
C PHE A 100 -6.76 7.54 -24.97
N SER A 101 -5.98 6.51 -25.32
CA SER A 101 -6.19 5.73 -26.52
C SER A 101 -5.86 4.27 -26.28
N LYS A 102 -6.65 3.36 -26.86
CA LYS A 102 -6.37 1.92 -26.83
C LYS A 102 -5.03 1.56 -27.48
N LEU A 103 -4.51 2.44 -28.34
CA LEU A 103 -3.20 2.28 -28.99
C LEU A 103 -2.03 2.36 -28.01
N TYR A 104 -2.22 2.98 -26.84
CA TYR A 104 -1.19 3.10 -25.80
C TYR A 104 -1.18 1.90 -24.84
N LEU A 105 -2.17 1.00 -24.94
CA LEU A 105 -2.27 -0.15 -24.05
C LEU A 105 -1.21 -1.21 -24.41
N PRO A 106 -0.52 -1.78 -23.41
CA PRO A 106 0.47 -2.82 -23.66
C PRO A 106 -0.19 -4.08 -24.22
N ASP A 107 0.44 -4.65 -25.24
CA ASP A 107 0.01 -5.90 -25.88
C ASP A 107 0.43 -7.13 -25.06
N ARG A 108 -0.07 -7.20 -23.83
CA ARG A 108 0.17 -8.31 -22.87
C ARG A 108 -1.13 -8.65 -22.15
N VAL A 109 -1.23 -9.88 -21.67
CA VAL A 109 -2.35 -10.31 -20.82
C VAL A 109 -2.41 -9.41 -19.58
N GLY A 110 -3.59 -8.85 -19.30
CA GLY A 110 -3.78 -7.87 -18.22
C GLY A 110 -3.47 -6.42 -18.60
N GLY A 111 -2.94 -6.15 -19.79
CA GLY A 111 -2.59 -4.79 -20.23
C GLY A 111 -3.76 -3.82 -20.41
N ARG A 112 -5.00 -4.33 -20.34
CA ARG A 112 -6.24 -3.53 -20.39
C ARG A 112 -6.77 -3.14 -19.01
N MET A 113 -6.26 -3.77 -17.96
CA MET A 113 -6.60 -3.37 -16.59
C MET A 113 -5.98 -2.00 -16.30
N ASP A 114 -6.50 -1.32 -15.28
CA ASP A 114 -6.05 0.01 -14.84
C ASP A 114 -6.24 1.09 -15.92
N SER A 115 -7.18 0.87 -16.84
CA SER A 115 -7.46 1.77 -17.96
C SER A 115 -8.94 2.14 -18.00
N PRO A 116 -9.31 3.41 -18.21
CA PRO A 116 -10.71 3.86 -18.24
C PRO A 116 -11.38 3.50 -19.58
N LEU A 117 -11.50 2.21 -19.89
CA LEU A 117 -12.11 1.70 -21.13
C LEU A 117 -13.61 1.97 -21.18
N LEU A 118 -14.27 1.92 -20.03
CA LEU A 118 -15.68 2.24 -19.85
C LEU A 118 -15.81 3.31 -18.75
N ILE A 119 -16.82 4.17 -18.88
CA ILE A 119 -17.14 5.20 -17.90
C ILE A 119 -18.61 5.09 -17.52
N THR A 120 -18.87 4.74 -16.27
CA THR A 120 -20.20 4.63 -15.67
C THR A 120 -20.60 5.99 -15.11
N VAL A 121 -21.65 6.59 -15.66
CA VAL A 121 -22.14 7.92 -15.27
C VAL A 121 -23.21 7.84 -14.19
N THR A 122 -24.03 6.80 -14.24
CA THR A 122 -25.12 6.55 -13.29
C THR A 122 -24.85 5.22 -12.60
N ILE A 123 -24.91 5.22 -11.27
CA ILE A 123 -24.72 4.01 -10.48
C ILE A 123 -26.09 3.44 -10.15
N ASN A 124 -26.35 2.19 -10.55
CA ASN A 124 -27.47 1.42 -10.04
C ASN A 124 -27.06 0.73 -8.73
N PRO A 125 -27.64 1.10 -7.58
CA PRO A 125 -27.33 0.49 -6.28
C PRO A 125 -27.61 -1.01 -6.21
N GLU A 126 -28.49 -1.55 -7.05
CA GLU A 126 -28.75 -3.00 -7.11
C GLU A 126 -27.60 -3.80 -7.72
N GLU A 127 -26.79 -3.16 -8.57
CA GLU A 127 -25.72 -3.81 -9.34
C GLU A 127 -24.34 -3.70 -8.68
N VAL A 128 -24.23 -2.94 -7.59
CA VAL A 128 -22.96 -2.81 -6.86
C VAL A 128 -22.72 -4.01 -5.95
N ASP A 129 -21.47 -4.13 -5.50
CA ASP A 129 -21.03 -5.20 -4.61
C ASP A 129 -21.80 -5.26 -3.27
N GLU A 130 -21.98 -6.48 -2.75
CA GLU A 130 -22.73 -6.79 -1.53
C GLU A 130 -22.16 -6.08 -0.28
N GLN A 131 -20.87 -5.75 -0.24
CA GLN A 131 -20.29 -5.03 0.91
C GLN A 131 -21.03 -3.72 1.22
N ALA A 132 -21.40 -2.95 0.19
CA ALA A 132 -22.16 -1.73 0.38
C ALA A 132 -23.61 -2.01 0.82
N HIS A 133 -24.19 -3.14 0.41
CA HIS A 133 -25.55 -3.52 0.81
C HIS A 133 -25.65 -3.85 2.30
N ASN A 134 -24.56 -4.31 2.91
CA ASN A 134 -24.49 -4.69 4.32
C ASN A 134 -24.23 -3.52 5.28
N VAL A 135 -24.23 -2.27 4.81
CA VAL A 135 -24.06 -1.10 5.66
C VAL A 135 -25.33 -0.84 6.47
N ASP A 136 -25.19 -0.79 7.80
CA ASP A 136 -26.25 -0.46 8.74
C ASP A 136 -26.70 1.00 8.59
N ILE A 137 -28.03 1.21 8.59
CA ILE A 137 -28.66 2.53 8.40
C ILE A 137 -29.54 2.90 9.59
N CYS A 138 -29.01 2.78 10.80
CA CYS A 138 -29.69 3.19 12.02
C CYS A 138 -28.99 4.37 12.71
N TYR A 139 -29.78 5.27 13.31
CA TYR A 139 -29.25 6.34 14.19
C TYR A 139 -29.00 5.86 15.61
N ARG A 140 -29.68 4.78 16.01
CA ARG A 140 -29.55 4.17 17.33
C ARG A 140 -29.78 2.68 17.20
N ILE A 141 -28.85 1.90 17.72
CA ILE A 141 -28.97 0.44 17.79
C ILE A 141 -30.06 0.09 18.81
N PRO A 142 -31.04 -0.75 18.46
CA PRO A 142 -32.15 -1.10 19.35
C PRO A 142 -31.71 -2.02 20.48
N LEU A 143 -32.40 -1.94 21.64
CA LEU A 143 -32.10 -2.77 22.82
C LEU A 143 -32.07 -4.28 22.51
N LYS A 144 -33.00 -4.75 21.68
CA LYS A 144 -33.11 -6.16 21.27
C LYS A 144 -31.81 -6.71 20.65
N PHE A 145 -31.06 -5.87 19.94
CA PHE A 145 -29.78 -6.27 19.36
C PHE A 145 -28.74 -6.54 20.46
N TYR A 146 -28.67 -5.66 21.48
CA TYR A 146 -27.76 -5.83 22.61
C TYR A 146 -28.11 -7.07 23.45
N GLU A 147 -29.40 -7.31 23.71
CA GLU A 147 -29.88 -8.50 24.42
C GLU A 147 -29.59 -9.80 23.64
N ALA A 148 -29.65 -9.76 22.31
CA ALA A 148 -29.29 -10.88 21.46
C ALA A 148 -27.78 -11.14 21.48
N ALA A 149 -26.96 -10.08 21.45
CA ALA A 149 -25.51 -10.17 21.52
C ALA A 149 -25.04 -10.73 22.88
N GLU A 150 -25.65 -10.32 23.99
CA GLU A 150 -25.36 -10.87 25.33
C GLU A 150 -25.59 -12.38 25.41
N LYS A 151 -26.58 -12.89 24.66
CA LYS A 151 -26.88 -14.32 24.58
C LYS A 151 -26.02 -15.08 23.56
N GLY A 152 -25.09 -14.41 22.89
CA GLY A 152 -24.22 -15.02 21.88
C GLY A 152 -24.97 -15.52 20.65
N LYS A 153 -26.11 -14.90 20.30
CA LYS A 153 -26.87 -15.29 19.11
C LYS A 153 -26.09 -15.08 17.82
N HIS A 154 -26.35 -15.93 16.83
CA HIS A 154 -25.73 -15.80 15.51
C HIS A 154 -26.33 -14.60 14.74
N ILE A 155 -25.52 -13.96 13.89
CA ILE A 155 -25.92 -12.76 13.13
C ILE A 155 -27.16 -12.99 12.26
N SER A 156 -27.34 -14.21 11.73
CA SER A 156 -28.50 -14.56 10.91
C SER A 156 -29.84 -14.45 11.64
N GLU A 157 -29.87 -14.55 12.97
CA GLU A 157 -31.08 -14.42 13.77
C GLU A 157 -31.47 -12.95 14.06
N VAL A 158 -30.58 -12.01 13.75
CA VAL A 158 -30.74 -10.58 14.10
C VAL A 158 -30.75 -9.66 12.87
N LEU A 159 -30.71 -10.20 11.66
CA LEU A 159 -30.73 -9.43 10.41
C LEU A 159 -31.93 -8.49 10.30
N ASP A 160 -33.09 -8.91 10.81
CA ASP A 160 -34.32 -8.10 10.76
C ASP A 160 -34.34 -6.95 11.77
N ILE A 161 -33.40 -6.92 12.72
CA ILE A 161 -33.37 -5.95 13.80
C ILE A 161 -32.76 -4.63 13.33
N ILE A 162 -31.73 -4.68 12.49
CA ILE A 162 -31.02 -3.51 12.00
C ILE A 162 -31.29 -3.36 10.50
N PRO A 163 -31.89 -2.23 10.07
CA PRO A 163 -32.07 -1.98 8.65
C PRO A 163 -30.70 -1.75 8.00
N THR A 164 -30.51 -2.30 6.81
CA THR A 164 -29.31 -2.15 5.98
C THR A 164 -29.64 -1.43 4.66
N ILE A 165 -28.63 -1.01 3.91
CA ILE A 165 -28.84 -0.46 2.55
C ILE A 165 -29.60 -1.46 1.67
N LYS A 166 -29.30 -2.75 1.77
CA LYS A 166 -30.05 -3.83 1.07
C LYS A 166 -31.55 -3.74 1.32
N SER A 167 -31.92 -3.57 2.59
CA SER A 167 -33.33 -3.52 3.00
C SER A 167 -34.09 -2.32 2.42
N LEU A 168 -33.39 -1.21 2.09
CA LEU A 168 -34.01 -0.07 1.41
C LEU A 168 -34.17 -0.31 -0.08
N ILE A 169 -33.16 -0.92 -0.70
CA ILE A 169 -33.17 -1.30 -2.12
C ILE A 169 -34.34 -2.25 -2.39
N GLU A 170 -34.47 -3.32 -1.60
CA GLU A 170 -35.56 -4.28 -1.72
C GLU A 170 -36.95 -3.66 -1.53
N LYS A 171 -37.05 -2.58 -0.75
CA LYS A 171 -38.29 -1.83 -0.53
C LYS A 171 -38.55 -0.75 -1.59
N GLY A 172 -37.65 -0.57 -2.57
CA GLY A 172 -37.74 0.51 -3.57
C GLY A 172 -37.73 1.91 -2.95
N SER A 173 -37.17 2.06 -1.76
CA SER A 173 -37.15 3.33 -1.02
C SER A 173 -35.93 4.17 -1.40
N GLU A 174 -36.00 5.49 -1.16
CA GLU A 174 -34.85 6.37 -1.32
C GLU A 174 -33.69 5.89 -0.44
N ILE A 175 -32.50 5.76 -1.05
CA ILE A 175 -31.29 5.35 -0.36
C ILE A 175 -30.86 6.47 0.56
N ARG A 176 -30.94 6.18 1.87
CA ARG A 176 -30.50 7.07 2.93
C ARG A 176 -29.49 6.33 3.78
N THR A 177 -28.49 7.07 4.24
CA THR A 177 -27.50 6.58 5.20
C THR A 177 -27.74 7.23 6.55
N ALA A 178 -27.41 6.49 7.61
CA ALA A 178 -27.46 6.98 8.99
C ALA A 178 -26.19 6.53 9.71
N PHE A 179 -25.93 7.14 10.85
CA PHE A 179 -24.79 6.81 11.69
C PHE A 179 -25.19 6.87 13.17
N THR A 180 -24.57 6.01 13.96
CA THR A 180 -24.84 5.89 15.40
C THR A 180 -24.00 6.85 16.24
N HIS A 181 -22.78 7.16 15.77
CA HIS A 181 -21.82 8.00 16.49
C HIS A 181 -21.54 9.27 15.68
N PRO A 182 -22.05 10.44 16.10
CA PRO A 182 -21.69 11.69 15.45
C PRO A 182 -20.20 11.99 15.64
N GLN A 183 -19.55 12.45 14.58
CA GLN A 183 -18.19 12.96 14.65
C GLN A 183 -18.17 14.44 14.29
N SER A 184 -17.37 15.22 15.02
CA SER A 184 -17.20 16.66 14.79
C SER A 184 -16.25 16.97 13.64
N SER A 185 -15.38 16.03 13.27
CA SER A 185 -14.43 16.17 12.17
C SER A 185 -14.19 14.82 11.50
N LEU A 186 -13.99 14.86 10.18
CA LEU A 186 -13.52 13.72 9.36
C LEU A 186 -11.98 13.66 9.31
N GLU A 187 -11.30 14.60 9.96
CA GLU A 187 -9.85 14.69 9.95
C GLU A 187 -9.25 13.91 11.11
N THR A 188 -8.23 13.11 10.78
CA THR A 188 -7.40 12.45 11.78
C THR A 188 -6.06 13.17 11.92
N ARG A 189 -5.64 13.40 13.16
CA ARG A 189 -4.31 13.90 13.48
C ARG A 189 -3.59 12.83 14.30
N PRO A 190 -2.41 12.35 13.86
CA PRO A 190 -1.64 12.77 12.69
C PRO A 190 -2.22 12.27 11.35
N ALA A 191 -2.14 13.09 10.30
CA ALA A 191 -2.64 12.76 8.95
C ALA A 191 -1.79 11.71 8.21
N GLU A 192 -0.58 11.42 8.71
CA GLU A 192 0.35 10.46 8.14
C GLU A 192 0.87 9.54 9.23
N SER A 193 0.93 8.24 8.92
CA SER A 193 1.41 7.23 9.84
C SER A 193 2.92 7.37 10.09
N SER A 194 3.34 7.06 11.32
CA SER A 194 4.77 7.02 11.66
C SER A 194 5.56 6.04 10.76
N TYR A 195 4.89 5.02 10.23
CA TYR A 195 5.48 4.06 9.29
C TYR A 195 6.02 4.71 8.01
N LYS A 196 5.34 5.74 7.47
CA LYS A 196 5.82 6.48 6.29
C LYS A 196 6.95 7.44 6.63
N ARG A 197 6.98 7.94 7.87
CA ARG A 197 8.00 8.89 8.35
C ARG A 197 9.34 8.22 8.65
N TYR A 198 9.33 6.97 9.12
CA TYR A 198 10.56 6.21 9.32
C TYR A 198 11.21 5.84 7.99
N GLY A 199 12.49 6.17 7.85
CA GLY A 199 13.23 5.93 6.61
C GLY A 199 13.72 4.50 6.51
N SER A 200 14.29 3.98 7.60
CA SER A 200 14.89 2.64 7.63
C SER A 200 13.93 1.57 8.16
N MET A 201 14.07 0.33 7.69
CA MET A 201 13.33 -0.80 8.25
C MET A 201 13.70 -1.05 9.72
N LEU A 202 14.93 -0.74 10.11
CA LEU A 202 15.41 -0.79 11.49
C LEU A 202 14.55 0.11 12.39
N GLU A 203 14.38 1.38 12.02
CA GLU A 203 13.54 2.32 12.77
C GLU A 203 12.10 1.82 12.91
N LYS A 204 11.54 1.21 11.85
CA LYS A 204 10.18 0.67 11.86
C LYS A 204 10.03 -0.47 12.87
N ILE A 205 10.98 -1.40 12.86
CA ILE A 205 11.02 -2.53 13.79
C ILE A 205 11.18 -2.05 15.23
N VAL A 206 12.12 -1.14 15.48
CA VAL A 206 12.32 -0.55 16.81
C VAL A 206 11.07 0.20 17.28
N GLY A 207 10.44 0.96 16.39
CA GLY A 207 9.17 1.64 16.67
C GLY A 207 8.05 0.68 17.03
N GLN A 208 7.95 -0.45 16.32
CA GLN A 208 6.97 -1.50 16.60
C GLN A 208 7.21 -2.14 17.98
N LEU A 209 8.44 -2.48 18.33
CA LEU A 209 8.77 -3.06 19.64
C LEU A 209 8.51 -2.07 20.78
N LYS A 210 8.92 -0.80 20.62
CA LYS A 210 8.62 0.27 21.60
C LYS A 210 7.13 0.48 21.80
N LEU A 211 6.32 0.29 20.75
CA LEU A 211 4.87 0.38 20.85
C LEU A 211 4.31 -0.85 21.61
N ALA A 212 4.80 -2.04 21.30
CA ALA A 212 4.42 -3.27 21.98
C ALA A 212 4.70 -3.17 23.49
N GLU A 213 5.84 -2.61 23.90
CA GLU A 213 6.19 -2.39 25.32
C GLU A 213 5.21 -1.49 26.07
N ARG A 214 4.48 -0.63 25.35
CA ARG A 214 3.51 0.31 25.94
C ARG A 214 2.10 -0.23 26.02
N ILE A 215 1.77 -1.23 25.21
CA ILE A 215 0.40 -1.75 25.10
C ILE A 215 0.24 -2.96 26.00
N SER A 216 -0.62 -2.86 27.01
CA SER A 216 -0.87 -3.95 27.97
C SER A 216 -1.42 -5.23 27.33
N ALA A 217 -2.16 -5.08 26.22
CA ALA A 217 -2.75 -6.20 25.49
C ALA A 217 -1.76 -6.94 24.56
N VAL A 218 -0.51 -6.46 24.43
CA VAL A 218 0.47 -7.01 23.48
C VAL A 218 1.66 -7.60 24.24
N ASP A 219 1.96 -8.88 24.00
CA ASP A 219 3.18 -9.50 24.52
C ASP A 219 4.37 -9.19 23.60
N VAL A 220 5.29 -8.37 24.10
CA VAL A 220 6.52 -7.97 23.41
C VAL A 220 7.38 -9.16 23.01
N HIS A 221 7.48 -10.18 23.87
CA HIS A 221 8.31 -11.34 23.61
C HIS A 221 7.73 -12.17 22.47
N TYR A 222 6.41 -12.38 22.47
CA TYR A 222 5.73 -13.06 21.37
C TYR A 222 5.91 -12.32 20.04
N VAL A 223 5.77 -10.98 20.03
CA VAL A 223 5.99 -10.17 18.83
C VAL A 223 7.43 -10.27 18.33
N ALA A 224 8.42 -10.17 19.23
CA ALA A 224 9.83 -10.28 18.89
C ALA A 224 10.17 -11.66 18.30
N GLU A 225 9.67 -12.73 18.93
CA GLU A 225 9.86 -14.11 18.47
C GLU A 225 9.26 -14.34 17.09
N LYS A 226 8.00 -13.90 16.88
CA LYS A 226 7.34 -14.06 15.59
C LYS A 226 8.02 -13.25 14.50
N MET A 227 8.39 -12.02 14.78
CA MET A 227 9.09 -11.18 13.81
C MET A 227 10.46 -11.76 13.42
N ALA A 228 11.20 -12.30 14.39
CA ALA A 228 12.48 -12.94 14.13
C ALA A 228 12.34 -14.23 13.32
N GLU A 229 11.33 -15.05 13.62
CA GLU A 229 11.04 -16.32 12.96
C GLU A 229 10.55 -16.13 11.51
N THR A 230 9.50 -15.33 11.28
CA THR A 230 8.86 -15.24 9.96
C THR A 230 9.60 -14.33 9.00
N HIS A 231 10.04 -13.15 9.45
CA HIS A 231 10.59 -12.14 8.56
C HIS A 231 12.12 -12.20 8.50
N LEU A 232 12.80 -12.08 9.64
CA LEU A 232 14.23 -11.81 9.64
C LEU A 232 15.09 -13.02 9.34
N LEU A 233 14.81 -14.17 9.98
CA LEU A 233 15.55 -15.39 9.71
C LEU A 233 15.37 -15.83 8.25
N SER A 234 14.14 -15.72 7.74
CA SER A 234 13.81 -15.97 6.33
C SER A 234 14.58 -15.04 5.40
N ASP A 235 14.65 -13.74 5.70
CA ASP A 235 15.37 -12.75 4.90
C ASP A 235 16.88 -12.97 4.92
N ILE A 236 17.48 -13.20 6.09
CA ILE A 236 18.93 -13.43 6.21
C ILE A 236 19.33 -14.69 5.42
N LEU A 237 18.65 -15.81 5.65
CA LEU A 237 18.95 -17.06 4.96
C LEU A 237 18.63 -16.99 3.46
N GLY A 238 17.53 -16.31 3.10
CA GLY A 238 17.12 -16.08 1.72
C GLY A 238 18.14 -15.25 0.95
N ASN A 239 18.58 -14.13 1.54
CA ASN A 239 19.59 -13.25 0.94
C ASN A 239 20.96 -13.93 0.87
N ALA A 240 21.37 -14.67 1.91
CA ALA A 240 22.62 -15.43 1.89
C ALA A 240 22.60 -16.49 0.77
N ARG A 241 21.52 -17.28 0.67
CA ARG A 241 21.36 -18.27 -0.41
C ARG A 241 21.35 -17.61 -1.79
N ALA A 242 20.65 -16.48 -1.93
CA ALA A 242 20.63 -15.72 -3.18
C ALA A 242 22.02 -15.21 -3.55
N PHE A 243 22.81 -14.72 -2.57
CA PHE A 243 24.17 -14.25 -2.78
C PHE A 243 25.10 -15.35 -3.31
N PHE A 244 25.06 -16.56 -2.75
CA PHE A 244 25.92 -17.65 -3.22
C PHE A 244 25.49 -18.26 -4.56
N LEU A 245 24.18 -18.26 -4.85
CA LEU A 245 23.62 -18.81 -6.09
C LEU A 245 23.43 -17.77 -7.20
N GLN A 246 23.84 -16.53 -6.97
CA GLN A 246 23.55 -15.42 -7.87
C GLN A 246 24.16 -15.61 -9.27
N LYS A 247 23.52 -14.98 -10.24
CA LYS A 247 24.08 -14.79 -11.58
C LYS A 247 24.75 -13.42 -11.65
N PHE A 248 25.70 -13.30 -12.56
CA PHE A 248 26.42 -12.06 -12.81
C PHE A 248 25.86 -11.40 -14.07
N ARG A 249 25.82 -10.06 -14.09
CA ARG A 249 25.30 -9.29 -15.22
C ARG A 249 26.34 -8.29 -15.71
N CYS A 250 26.47 -8.14 -17.02
CA CYS A 250 27.24 -7.04 -17.59
C CYS A 250 26.48 -5.71 -17.47
N LYS A 251 27.13 -4.66 -16.97
CA LYS A 251 26.53 -3.31 -16.88
C LYS A 251 26.17 -2.72 -18.24
N LYS A 252 26.99 -2.96 -19.28
CA LYS A 252 26.80 -2.40 -20.63
C LYS A 252 25.69 -3.10 -21.41
N CYS A 253 25.82 -4.41 -21.64
CA CYS A 253 24.93 -5.13 -22.55
C CYS A 253 23.86 -6.00 -21.85
N GLY A 254 23.89 -6.09 -20.52
CA GLY A 254 22.94 -6.89 -19.76
C GLY A 254 23.07 -8.42 -19.90
N ALA A 255 24.11 -8.91 -20.58
CA ALA A 255 24.39 -10.34 -20.67
C ALA A 255 24.51 -10.97 -19.27
N ARG A 256 23.92 -12.14 -19.10
CA ARG A 256 23.86 -12.88 -17.83
C ARG A 256 24.79 -14.07 -17.87
N TYR A 257 25.59 -14.25 -16.82
CA TYR A 257 26.54 -15.32 -16.68
C TYR A 257 26.28 -16.10 -15.38
N ARG A 258 26.32 -17.43 -15.44
CA ARG A 258 26.21 -18.27 -14.23
C ARG A 258 27.46 -18.15 -13.34
N ARG A 259 28.63 -17.96 -13.94
CA ARG A 259 29.91 -17.73 -13.26
C ARG A 259 30.61 -16.56 -13.95
N PRO A 260 31.38 -15.73 -13.23
CA PRO A 260 32.17 -14.69 -13.86
C PRO A 260 33.21 -15.35 -14.79
N PRO A 261 33.39 -14.86 -16.03
CA PRO A 261 34.50 -15.24 -16.90
C PRO A 261 35.84 -14.98 -16.21
N LEU A 262 36.84 -15.83 -16.48
CA LEU A 262 38.19 -15.68 -15.91
C LEU A 262 38.87 -14.36 -16.30
N THR A 263 38.49 -13.78 -17.44
CA THR A 263 38.97 -12.47 -17.90
C THR A 263 38.34 -11.29 -17.15
N ASN A 264 37.41 -11.56 -16.22
CA ASN A 264 36.61 -10.58 -15.46
C ASN A 264 35.90 -9.51 -16.31
N THR A 265 35.70 -9.79 -17.60
CA THR A 265 35.14 -8.89 -18.60
C THR A 265 34.06 -9.61 -19.41
N CYS A 266 33.07 -8.85 -19.89
CA CYS A 266 31.99 -9.41 -20.67
C CYS A 266 32.49 -9.93 -22.02
N VAL A 267 32.31 -11.22 -22.27
CA VAL A 267 32.66 -11.89 -23.54
C VAL A 267 32.00 -11.25 -24.77
N LYS A 268 30.85 -10.58 -24.61
CA LYS A 268 30.12 -9.95 -25.73
C LYS A 268 30.53 -8.51 -26.03
N CYS A 269 30.93 -7.73 -25.02
CA CYS A 269 31.10 -6.27 -25.19
C CYS A 269 32.30 -5.67 -24.44
N GLY A 270 33.11 -6.49 -23.78
CA GLY A 270 34.24 -6.05 -22.95
C GLY A 270 33.86 -5.29 -21.68
N GLY A 271 32.57 -5.08 -21.40
CA GLY A 271 32.10 -4.34 -20.24
C GLY A 271 32.29 -5.07 -18.91
N GLU A 272 32.29 -4.31 -17.82
CA GLU A 272 32.39 -4.82 -16.44
C GLU A 272 31.22 -5.74 -16.10
N ILE A 273 31.54 -6.82 -15.39
CA ILE A 273 30.58 -7.79 -14.88
C ILE A 273 30.37 -7.52 -13.40
N VAL A 274 29.10 -7.34 -13.01
CA VAL A 274 28.72 -7.09 -11.63
C VAL A 274 27.83 -8.16 -11.06
N GLN A 275 27.92 -8.29 -9.74
CA GLN A 275 27.01 -9.06 -8.91
C GLN A 275 25.60 -8.47 -8.96
N THR A 276 24.60 -9.33 -8.75
CA THR A 276 23.19 -8.92 -8.67
C THR A 276 22.74 -8.78 -7.22
N VAL A 277 23.37 -9.52 -6.30
CA VAL A 277 23.16 -9.43 -4.86
C VAL A 277 24.49 -9.07 -4.22
N PHE A 278 24.51 -7.95 -3.50
CA PHE A 278 25.70 -7.45 -2.82
C PHE A 278 25.74 -7.94 -1.37
N ARG A 279 26.94 -8.05 -0.80
CA ARG A 279 27.18 -8.45 0.60
C ARG A 279 26.34 -7.65 1.60
N GLY A 280 26.27 -6.33 1.44
CA GLY A 280 25.50 -5.47 2.34
C GLY A 280 24.00 -5.78 2.41
N ALA A 281 23.43 -6.46 1.40
CA ALA A 281 22.04 -6.92 1.45
C ALA A 281 21.86 -8.11 2.42
N VAL A 282 22.90 -8.92 2.62
CA VAL A 282 22.90 -10.05 3.55
C VAL A 282 23.14 -9.58 4.98
N GLU A 283 24.07 -8.64 5.17
CA GLU A 283 24.46 -8.15 6.50
C GLU A 283 23.48 -7.13 7.11
N LYS A 284 22.57 -6.56 6.29
CA LYS A 284 21.65 -5.47 6.66
C LYS A 284 20.91 -5.64 7.99
N TYR A 285 20.56 -6.87 8.36
CA TYR A 285 19.75 -7.16 9.55
C TYR A 285 20.50 -7.80 10.70
N ILE A 286 21.80 -8.07 10.54
CA ILE A 286 22.58 -8.80 11.55
C ILE A 286 22.63 -8.01 12.87
N GLU A 287 23.04 -6.74 12.81
CA GLU A 287 23.14 -5.86 13.98
C GLU A 287 21.80 -5.73 14.72
N LEU A 288 20.70 -5.56 13.97
CA LEU A 288 19.36 -5.46 14.54
C LEU A 288 18.98 -6.68 15.39
N VAL A 289 19.24 -7.85 14.83
CA VAL A 289 18.80 -9.09 15.45
C VAL A 289 19.61 -9.31 16.73
N GLU A 290 20.92 -9.05 16.70
CA GLU A 290 21.79 -9.17 17.86
C GLU A 290 21.43 -8.18 18.98
N ASP A 291 21.31 -6.89 18.64
CA ASP A 291 21.21 -5.83 19.63
C ASP A 291 19.82 -5.70 20.26
N ILE A 292 18.77 -6.07 19.52
CA ILE A 292 17.40 -5.74 19.89
C ILE A 292 16.56 -7.00 20.10
N LEU A 293 16.63 -7.96 19.19
CA LEU A 293 15.71 -9.10 19.22
C LEU A 293 16.17 -10.23 20.12
N LEU A 294 17.46 -10.57 20.13
CA LEU A 294 17.96 -11.62 21.02
C LEU A 294 17.70 -11.33 22.50
N LYS A 295 17.59 -10.04 22.89
CA LYS A 295 17.25 -9.62 24.26
C LYS A 295 15.79 -9.92 24.62
N ASN A 296 14.91 -9.90 23.63
CA ASN A 296 13.47 -10.04 23.80
C ASN A 296 12.93 -11.44 23.45
N ILE A 297 13.77 -12.35 22.97
CA ILE A 297 13.38 -13.75 22.69
C ILE A 297 13.50 -14.59 23.96
N ARG A 298 12.41 -15.24 24.37
CA ARG A 298 12.38 -16.18 25.51
C ARG A 298 12.65 -17.62 25.07
N ASN A 299 12.22 -17.99 23.87
CA ASN A 299 12.43 -19.31 23.32
C ASN A 299 13.92 -19.56 23.01
N GLU A 300 14.58 -20.40 23.82
CA GLU A 300 16.01 -20.71 23.68
C GLU A 300 16.36 -21.36 22.34
N TYR A 301 15.50 -22.25 21.82
CA TYR A 301 15.74 -22.89 20.53
C TYR A 301 15.77 -21.85 19.39
N LEU A 302 14.80 -20.94 19.38
CA LEU A 302 14.75 -19.88 18.38
C LEU A 302 15.98 -18.97 18.51
N ARG A 303 16.35 -18.60 19.74
CA ARG A 303 17.53 -17.79 20.04
C ARG A 303 18.81 -18.43 19.49
N GLN A 304 19.03 -19.72 19.78
CA GLN A 304 20.19 -20.46 19.28
C GLN A 304 20.19 -20.57 17.76
N ARG A 305 19.05 -20.88 17.16
CA ARG A 305 18.90 -21.00 15.70
C ARG A 305 19.27 -19.70 14.99
N ILE A 306 18.83 -18.57 15.53
CA ILE A 306 19.16 -17.25 15.00
C ILE A 306 20.65 -16.95 15.17
N MET A 307 21.21 -17.21 16.35
CA MET A 307 22.65 -17.01 16.60
C MET A 307 23.51 -17.83 15.62
N VAL A 308 23.17 -19.09 15.39
CA VAL A 308 23.88 -19.95 14.41
C VAL A 308 23.78 -19.37 13.00
N ALA A 309 22.61 -18.91 12.58
CA ALA A 309 22.43 -18.31 11.26
C ALA A 309 23.28 -17.03 11.10
N ILE A 310 23.30 -16.18 12.12
CA ILE A 310 24.09 -14.94 12.12
C ILE A 310 25.58 -15.24 12.12
N ASN A 311 26.05 -16.13 12.99
CA ASN A 311 27.46 -16.51 13.07
C ASN A 311 27.95 -17.11 11.75
N ASN A 312 27.16 -17.99 11.12
CA ASN A 312 27.49 -18.55 9.82
C ASN A 312 27.68 -17.47 8.76
N VAL A 313 26.79 -16.47 8.72
CA VAL A 313 26.91 -15.35 7.79
C VAL A 313 28.16 -14.53 8.10
N LYS A 314 28.40 -14.17 9.37
CA LYS A 314 29.58 -13.41 9.79
C LYS A 314 30.89 -14.12 9.41
N THR A 315 31.06 -15.38 9.79
CA THR A 315 32.27 -16.16 9.47
C THR A 315 32.48 -16.31 7.96
N THR A 316 31.40 -16.41 7.17
CA THR A 316 31.54 -16.52 5.71
C THR A 316 31.97 -15.21 5.06
N PHE A 317 31.61 -14.07 5.65
CA PHE A 317 31.92 -12.75 5.12
C PHE A 317 33.04 -12.04 5.87
N GLU A 318 33.60 -12.62 6.93
CA GLU A 318 34.72 -12.06 7.67
C GLU A 318 35.83 -11.70 6.68
N LYS A 319 36.22 -10.43 6.71
CA LYS A 319 37.42 -10.02 5.98
C LYS A 319 38.57 -10.71 6.69
N GLU A 320 39.50 -11.29 5.95
CA GLU A 320 40.88 -11.36 6.43
C GLU A 320 41.38 -9.92 6.56
N GLU A 321 41.00 -9.23 7.63
CA GLU A 321 41.85 -8.18 8.15
C GLU A 321 43.10 -8.91 8.62
N LYS A 322 44.12 -8.91 7.77
CA LYS A 322 45.49 -9.07 8.25
C LYS A 322 45.77 -7.86 9.13
N GLU A 323 45.23 -7.85 10.34
CA GLU A 323 45.77 -7.02 11.40
C GLU A 323 47.23 -7.44 11.53
N GLN A 324 48.13 -6.49 11.28
CA GLN A 324 49.54 -6.68 11.55
C GLN A 324 49.67 -6.81 13.07
N VAL A 325 49.65 -8.05 13.55
CA VAL A 325 49.82 -8.37 14.96
C VAL A 325 51.14 -7.75 15.43
N SER A 326 51.11 -7.01 16.54
CA SER A 326 52.31 -6.40 17.07
C SER A 326 53.23 -7.50 17.61
N LEU A 327 54.55 -7.30 17.56
CA LEU A 327 55.51 -8.24 18.15
C LEU A 327 55.33 -8.40 19.67
N GLU A 328 54.61 -7.48 20.32
CA GLU A 328 54.30 -7.49 21.75
C GLU A 328 53.21 -8.51 22.10
N ASP A 329 52.32 -8.85 21.16
CA ASP A 329 51.27 -9.86 21.39
C ASP A 329 51.81 -11.31 21.36
N PHE A 330 53.10 -11.49 21.06
CA PHE A 330 53.79 -12.78 21.04
C PHE A 330 54.60 -13.09 22.31
N PHE A 331 54.80 -12.13 23.21
CA PHE A 331 55.64 -12.27 24.40
C PHE A 331 54.85 -12.31 25.71
#